data_AF-A0A4Q0VL45-F1
#
_entry.id   AF-A0A4Q0VL45-F1
#
_cell.length_a   1.000
_cell.length_b   1.000
_cell.length_c   1.000
_cell.angle_alpha   90.00
_cell.angle_beta   90.00
_cell.angle_gamma   90.00
#
_symmetry.space_group_name_H-M   'P 1'
#
loop_
_entity.id
_entity.type
_entity.pdbx_description
1 polymer ?
#
loop_
_entity_poly.entity_id
_entity_poly.type
_entity_poly.pdbx_seq_one_letter_code
_entity_poly.pdbx_strand_id
1 'polypeptide(L)'
;MALTTEIIIGIIIAGLIYVFIHRTIVQRATRMVRRTAQDETDVAMTAAVQRLVNDGVLTVAESDLSPSAAVADVWGRGVMAFEYHLAVGMAAEHQVARLEHAFNEALAGFSVDHQVKAVISGPAFVVSDIWVYEERLHVDVAYLMNESTVEYLKDLKKIDSSSVQ
;
A
#
# COMPACT_ATOMS: atom_id res chain seq x y z
N MET A 1 -9.35 -9.36 55.57
CA MET A 1 -9.71 -8.02 55.07
C MET A 1 -8.58 -7.40 54.26
N ALA A 2 -7.34 -7.29 54.77
CA ALA A 2 -6.21 -6.73 54.00
C ALA A 2 -5.81 -7.57 52.76
N LEU A 3 -5.64 -8.90 52.94
CA LEU A 3 -5.20 -9.80 51.85
C LEU A 3 -6.16 -9.82 50.65
N THR A 4 -7.47 -9.78 50.91
CA THR A 4 -8.51 -9.74 49.88
C THR A 4 -8.47 -8.43 49.09
N THR A 5 -8.19 -7.31 49.75
CA THR A 5 -8.07 -6.00 49.11
C THR A 5 -6.81 -5.91 48.25
N GLU A 6 -5.69 -6.46 48.72
CA GLU A 6 -4.43 -6.51 47.96
C GLU A 6 -4.57 -7.34 46.67
N ILE A 7 -5.25 -8.49 46.72
CA ILE A 7 -5.51 -9.32 45.54
C ILE A 7 -6.37 -8.58 44.51
N ILE A 8 -7.42 -7.88 44.96
CA ILE A 8 -8.30 -7.11 44.07
C ILE A 8 -7.53 -5.97 43.39
N ILE A 9 -6.70 -5.25 44.14
CA ILE A 9 -5.86 -4.18 43.57
C ILE A 9 -4.87 -4.75 42.56
N GLY A 10 -4.24 -5.89 42.84
CA GLY A 10 -3.32 -6.55 41.91
C GLY A 10 -4.00 -6.93 40.58
N ILE A 11 -5.22 -7.46 40.63
CA ILE A 11 -6.00 -7.81 39.42
C ILE A 11 -6.36 -6.55 38.63
N ILE A 12 -6.77 -5.47 39.30
CA ILE A 12 -7.11 -4.21 38.63
C ILE A 12 -5.87 -3.63 37.94
N ILE A 13 -4.71 -3.61 38.61
CA ILE A 13 -3.46 -3.11 38.04
C ILE A 13 -3.03 -3.97 36.86
N ALA A 14 -3.10 -5.31 36.96
CA ALA A 14 -2.77 -6.21 35.86
C ALA A 14 -3.69 -5.98 34.65
N GLY A 15 -4.99 -5.78 34.87
CA GLY A 15 -5.96 -5.44 33.83
C GLY A 15 -5.66 -4.09 33.16
N LEU A 16 -5.33 -3.06 33.95
CA LEU A 16 -4.95 -1.74 33.42
C LEU A 16 -3.66 -1.81 32.59
N ILE A 17 -2.65 -2.56 33.06
CA ILE A 17 -1.40 -2.78 32.32
C ILE A 17 -1.68 -3.51 31.01
N TYR A 18 -2.48 -4.57 31.03
CA TYR A 18 -2.85 -5.32 29.83
C TYR A 18 -3.54 -4.42 28.79
N VAL A 19 -4.54 -3.65 29.20
CA VAL A 19 -5.26 -2.72 28.32
C VAL A 19 -4.33 -1.63 27.80
N PHE A 20 -3.44 -1.09 28.63
CA PHE A 20 -2.50 -0.05 28.24
C PHE A 20 -1.48 -0.55 27.21
N ILE A 21 -0.88 -1.72 27.42
CA ILE A 21 0.04 -2.35 26.45
C ILE A 21 -0.72 -2.60 25.13
N HIS A 22 -1.87 -3.26 25.20
CA HIS A 22 -2.63 -3.62 24.01
C HIS A 22 -3.06 -2.39 23.22
N ARG A 23 -3.48 -1.31 23.88
CA ARG A 23 -3.97 -0.11 23.21
C ARG A 23 -2.84 0.78 22.67
N THR A 24 -1.72 0.89 23.39
CA THR A 24 -0.69 1.89 23.07
C THR A 24 0.44 1.31 22.21
N ILE A 25 0.84 0.06 22.45
CA ILE A 25 1.96 -0.57 21.72
C ILE A 25 1.48 -1.07 20.36
N VAL A 26 0.33 -1.75 20.30
CA VAL A 26 -0.20 -2.28 19.03
C VAL A 26 -0.49 -1.14 18.06
N GLN A 27 -1.14 -0.07 18.51
CA GLN A 27 -1.47 1.06 17.64
C GLN A 27 -0.24 1.81 17.10
N ARG A 28 0.85 1.88 17.88
CA ARG A 28 2.10 2.52 17.44
C ARG A 28 2.88 1.64 16.48
N ALA A 29 2.98 0.34 16.75
CA ALA A 29 3.64 -0.61 15.87
C ALA A 29 2.97 -0.64 14.49
N THR A 30 1.63 -0.69 14.44
CA THR A 30 0.88 -0.67 13.17
C THR A 30 1.10 0.63 12.39
N ARG A 31 1.17 1.79 13.05
CA ARG A 31 1.42 3.07 12.40
C ARG A 31 2.85 3.19 11.85
N MET A 32 3.83 2.71 12.60
CA MET A 32 5.24 2.74 12.19
C MET A 32 5.46 1.83 10.97
N VAL A 33 4.95 0.60 11.03
CA VAL A 33 5.04 -0.36 9.92
C VAL A 33 4.36 0.17 8.66
N ARG A 34 3.18 0.82 8.78
CA ARG A 34 2.49 1.46 7.65
C ARG A 34 3.31 2.60 7.04
N ARG A 35 3.96 3.43 7.87
CA ARG A 35 4.82 4.51 7.37
C ARG A 35 6.03 3.97 6.63
N THR A 36 6.71 2.97 7.20
CA THR A 36 7.84 2.33 6.50
C THR A 36 7.40 1.70 5.19
N ALA A 37 6.25 1.02 5.17
CA ALA A 37 5.69 0.48 3.94
C ALA A 37 5.36 1.58 2.90
N GLN A 38 4.86 2.73 3.36
CA GLN A 38 4.61 3.89 2.52
C GLN A 38 5.91 4.44 1.94
N ASP A 39 6.92 4.69 2.79
CA ASP A 39 8.22 5.21 2.38
C ASP A 39 8.90 4.29 1.34
N GLU A 40 8.83 2.96 1.54
CA GLU A 40 9.38 1.99 0.60
C GLU A 40 8.60 1.96 -0.72
N THR A 41 7.27 2.06 -0.67
CA THR A 41 6.44 2.11 -1.87
C THR A 41 6.65 3.44 -2.61
N ASP A 42 6.83 4.55 -1.91
CA ASP A 42 7.10 5.88 -2.48
C ASP A 42 8.43 5.87 -3.25
N VAL A 43 9.47 5.25 -2.68
CA VAL A 43 10.77 5.08 -3.35
C VAL A 43 10.62 4.19 -4.58
N ALA A 44 9.93 3.06 -4.45
CA ALA A 44 9.69 2.15 -5.58
C ALA A 44 8.90 2.85 -6.70
N MET A 45 7.88 3.63 -6.35
CA MET A 45 7.05 4.36 -7.29
C MET A 45 7.83 5.48 -7.97
N THR A 46 8.60 6.26 -7.22
CA THR A 46 9.47 7.31 -7.79
C THR A 46 10.46 6.71 -8.78
N ALA A 47 11.08 5.58 -8.43
CA ALA A 47 11.98 4.86 -9.33
C ALA A 47 11.25 4.32 -10.58
N ALA A 48 10.02 3.82 -10.42
CA ALA A 48 9.20 3.35 -11.53
C ALA A 48 8.83 4.49 -12.49
N VAL A 49 8.37 5.63 -11.97
CA VAL A 49 8.08 6.83 -12.77
C VAL A 49 9.32 7.27 -13.54
N GLN A 50 10.47 7.36 -12.87
CA GLN A 50 11.72 7.77 -13.52
C GLN A 50 12.12 6.80 -14.63
N ARG A 51 11.91 5.50 -14.44
CA ARG A 51 12.16 4.49 -15.47
C ARG A 51 11.22 4.64 -16.66
N LEU A 52 9.93 4.85 -16.42
CA LEU A 52 8.95 5.10 -17.48
C LEU A 52 9.26 6.37 -18.28
N VAL A 53 9.80 7.41 -17.62
CA VAL A 53 10.30 8.61 -18.32
C VAL A 53 11.51 8.29 -19.20
N ASN A 54 12.47 7.53 -18.67
CA ASN A 54 13.67 7.14 -19.41
C ASN A 54 13.36 6.25 -20.63
N ASP A 55 12.35 5.39 -20.49
CA ASP A 55 11.88 4.47 -21.54
C ASP A 55 10.95 5.16 -22.56
N GLY A 56 10.68 6.47 -22.38
CA GLY A 56 9.83 7.26 -23.26
C GLY A 56 8.34 6.91 -23.18
N VAL A 57 7.92 6.24 -22.11
CA VAL A 57 6.51 5.91 -21.82
C VAL A 57 5.80 7.12 -21.22
N LEU A 58 6.48 7.88 -20.36
CA LEU A 58 6.01 9.14 -19.80
C LEU A 58 6.93 10.29 -20.23
N THR A 59 6.40 11.50 -20.32
CA THR A 59 7.22 12.71 -20.46
C THR A 59 7.63 13.26 -19.09
N VAL A 60 8.66 14.12 -19.06
CA VAL A 60 9.12 14.81 -17.83
C VAL A 60 8.02 15.72 -17.25
N ALA A 61 7.09 16.21 -18.07
CA ALA A 61 5.95 16.99 -17.60
C ALA A 61 4.91 16.11 -16.89
N GLU A 62 4.83 14.83 -17.27
CA GLU A 62 3.87 13.85 -16.75
C GLU A 62 4.41 13.07 -15.55
N SER A 63 5.67 13.29 -15.17
CA SER A 63 6.32 12.63 -14.03
C SER A 63 6.10 13.33 -12.69
N ASP A 64 5.27 14.37 -12.65
CA ASP A 64 4.93 15.07 -11.40
C ASP A 64 4.05 14.16 -10.54
N LEU A 65 4.71 13.43 -9.64
CA LEU A 65 4.09 12.48 -8.72
C LEU A 65 3.59 13.21 -7.48
N SER A 66 2.27 13.22 -7.30
CA SER A 66 1.66 13.72 -6.07
C SER A 66 1.88 12.75 -4.90
N PRO A 67 1.93 13.26 -3.65
CA PRO A 67 2.21 12.45 -2.46
C PRO A 67 1.18 11.33 -2.26
N SER A 68 1.65 10.20 -1.73
CA SER A 68 0.84 8.99 -1.58
C SER A 68 -0.22 9.10 -0.49
N ALA A 69 -1.42 8.61 -0.79
CA ALA A 69 -2.52 8.45 0.16
C ALA A 69 -2.77 6.96 0.42
N ALA A 70 -2.83 6.55 1.68
CA ALA A 70 -3.08 5.16 2.01
C ALA A 70 -4.58 4.82 1.92
N VAL A 71 -4.95 3.86 1.06
CA VAL A 71 -6.33 3.40 0.85
C VAL A 71 -6.85 2.45 1.95
N ALA A 72 -6.02 2.16 2.96
CA ALA A 72 -6.31 1.25 4.06
C ALA A 72 -7.56 1.61 4.89
N ASP A 73 -8.02 2.85 4.83
CA ASP A 73 -9.17 3.31 5.61
C ASP A 73 -10.50 2.71 5.11
N VAL A 74 -10.52 2.18 3.87
CA VAL A 74 -11.68 1.48 3.27
C VAL A 74 -11.59 -0.04 3.42
N TRP A 75 -10.38 -0.61 3.32
CA TRP A 75 -10.18 -2.08 3.23
C TRP A 75 -9.74 -2.76 4.52
N GLY A 76 -9.42 -2.01 5.58
CA GLY A 76 -9.20 -2.54 6.91
C GLY A 76 -7.78 -2.40 7.46
N ARG A 77 -7.64 -2.66 8.76
CA ARG A 77 -6.39 -2.49 9.50
C ARG A 77 -5.31 -3.44 8.98
N GLY A 78 -4.28 -2.90 8.36
CA GLY A 78 -3.07 -3.64 7.97
C GLY A 78 -2.83 -3.76 6.47
N VAL A 79 -3.79 -3.33 5.62
CA VAL A 79 -3.56 -3.26 4.18
C VAL A 79 -2.49 -2.20 3.87
N MET A 80 -1.49 -2.58 3.09
CA MET A 80 -0.39 -1.74 2.65
C MET A 80 -0.58 -1.39 1.16
N ALA A 81 -1.62 -0.63 0.86
CA ALA A 81 -1.87 -0.11 -0.47
C ALA A 81 -1.94 1.41 -0.43
N PHE A 82 -1.35 2.03 -1.45
CA PHE A 82 -1.12 3.47 -1.52
C PHE A 82 -1.48 3.97 -2.92
N GLU A 83 -2.28 5.03 -2.96
CA GLU A 83 -2.72 5.72 -4.16
C GLU A 83 -1.71 6.82 -4.51
N TYR A 84 -1.39 6.91 -5.80
CA TYR A 84 -0.52 7.92 -6.39
C TYR A 84 -1.24 8.61 -7.53
N HIS A 85 -0.93 9.88 -7.74
CA HIS A 85 -1.49 10.66 -8.84
C HIS A 85 -0.40 11.25 -9.71
N LEU A 86 -0.55 11.11 -11.02
CA LEU A 86 0.28 11.75 -12.03
C LEU A 86 -0.55 12.70 -12.88
N ALA A 87 -0.01 13.86 -13.20
CA ALA A 87 -0.63 14.78 -14.16
C ALA A 87 -0.42 14.22 -15.57
N VAL A 88 -1.45 13.64 -16.17
CA VAL A 88 -1.38 13.08 -17.54
C VAL A 88 -2.60 13.50 -18.31
N GLY A 89 -2.41 13.84 -19.58
CA GLY A 89 -3.51 14.24 -20.44
C GLY A 89 -4.49 13.10 -20.72
N MET A 90 -5.70 13.45 -21.21
CA MET A 90 -6.77 12.52 -21.61
C MET A 90 -6.33 11.39 -22.58
N ALA A 91 -5.19 11.55 -23.27
CA ALA A 91 -4.60 10.50 -24.11
C ALA A 91 -4.12 9.26 -23.31
N ALA A 92 -3.94 9.38 -21.99
CA ALA A 92 -3.59 8.27 -21.10
C ALA A 92 -4.74 7.29 -20.89
N GLU A 93 -6.00 7.73 -21.03
CA GLU A 93 -7.20 6.88 -20.84
C GLU A 93 -7.20 5.68 -21.80
N HIS A 94 -6.73 5.89 -23.04
CA HIS A 94 -6.63 4.83 -24.05
C HIS A 94 -5.41 3.92 -23.85
N GLN A 95 -4.54 4.23 -22.90
CA GLN A 95 -3.27 3.55 -22.66
C GLN A 95 -3.17 2.97 -21.24
N VAL A 96 -4.25 3.02 -20.45
CA VAL A 96 -4.28 2.54 -19.05
C VAL A 96 -3.69 1.14 -18.91
N ALA A 97 -4.14 0.17 -19.72
CA ALA A 97 -3.62 -1.20 -19.66
C ALA A 97 -2.12 -1.30 -20.00
N ARG A 98 -1.61 -0.45 -20.90
CA ARG A 98 -0.18 -0.39 -21.24
C ARG A 98 0.63 0.22 -20.10
N LEU A 99 0.10 1.28 -19.48
CA LEU A 99 0.70 1.95 -18.33
C LEU A 99 0.74 1.01 -17.13
N GLU A 100 -0.34 0.27 -16.86
CA GLU A 100 -0.40 -0.76 -15.82
C GLU A 100 0.72 -1.78 -15.98
N HIS A 101 0.90 -2.28 -17.21
CA HIS A 101 1.94 -3.26 -17.50
C HIS A 101 3.34 -2.66 -17.31
N ALA A 102 3.57 -1.44 -17.79
CA ALA A 102 4.84 -0.75 -17.65
C ALA A 102 5.18 -0.48 -16.17
N PHE A 103 4.21 -0.04 -15.37
CA PHE A 103 4.39 0.15 -13.93
C PHE A 103 4.70 -1.17 -13.23
N ASN A 104 3.94 -2.23 -13.50
CA ASN A 104 4.20 -3.54 -12.90
C ASN A 104 5.59 -4.09 -13.27
N GLU A 105 6.04 -3.90 -14.52
CA GLU A 105 7.39 -4.29 -14.95
C GLU A 105 8.47 -3.49 -14.20
N ALA A 106 8.30 -2.16 -14.10
CA ALA A 106 9.25 -1.31 -13.40
C ALA A 106 9.33 -1.62 -11.90
N LEU A 107 8.17 -1.85 -11.26
CA LEU A 107 8.06 -2.23 -9.84
C LEU A 107 8.64 -3.62 -9.57
N ALA A 108 8.45 -4.57 -10.49
CA ALA A 108 9.07 -5.89 -10.41
C ALA A 108 10.59 -5.79 -10.53
N GLY A 109 11.10 -5.00 -11.47
CA GLY A 109 12.52 -4.69 -11.60
C GLY A 109 13.09 -4.08 -10.33
N PHE A 110 12.43 -3.07 -9.77
CA PHE A 110 12.82 -2.45 -8.50
C PHE A 110 12.91 -3.46 -7.36
N SER A 111 11.92 -4.36 -7.25
CA SER A 111 11.88 -5.41 -6.21
C SER A 111 13.10 -6.34 -6.31
N VAL A 112 13.49 -6.71 -7.52
CA VAL A 112 14.68 -7.56 -7.77
C VAL A 112 15.96 -6.81 -7.45
N ASP A 113 16.10 -5.58 -7.94
CA ASP A 113 17.32 -4.77 -7.80
C ASP A 113 17.61 -4.43 -6.32
N HIS A 114 16.56 -4.17 -5.54
CA HIS A 114 16.65 -3.80 -4.13
C HIS A 114 16.42 -5.00 -3.18
N GLN A 115 16.28 -6.21 -3.71
CA GLN A 115 16.05 -7.44 -2.94
C GLN A 115 14.84 -7.36 -1.99
N VAL A 116 13.82 -6.59 -2.36
CA VAL A 116 12.58 -6.45 -1.60
C VAL A 116 11.77 -7.73 -1.77
N LYS A 117 11.40 -8.37 -0.67
CA LYS A 117 10.67 -9.64 -0.69
C LYS A 117 9.19 -9.43 -0.38
N ALA A 118 8.34 -10.12 -1.15
CA ALA A 118 6.95 -10.33 -0.80
C ALA A 118 6.79 -11.52 0.18
N VAL A 119 5.64 -11.57 0.85
CA VAL A 119 5.18 -12.75 1.62
C VAL A 119 4.79 -13.92 0.70
N ILE A 120 4.47 -13.63 -0.56
CA ILE A 120 4.17 -14.61 -1.60
C ILE A 120 5.29 -14.65 -2.66
N SER A 121 5.29 -15.68 -3.50
CA SER A 121 6.20 -15.71 -4.66
C SER A 121 5.80 -14.63 -5.68
N GLY A 122 6.75 -13.77 -6.08
CA GLY A 122 6.51 -12.72 -7.07
C GLY A 122 7.12 -11.37 -6.68
N PRO A 123 6.77 -10.30 -7.41
CA PRO A 123 7.21 -8.94 -7.09
C PRO A 123 6.62 -8.46 -5.76
N ALA A 124 7.37 -7.60 -5.07
CA ALA A 124 6.98 -7.07 -3.78
C ALA A 124 5.88 -6.01 -3.91
N PHE A 125 5.96 -5.19 -4.97
CA PHE A 125 5.00 -4.14 -5.28
C PHE A 125 4.21 -4.52 -6.53
N VAL A 126 2.90 -4.31 -6.50
CA VAL A 126 1.98 -4.62 -7.60
C VAL A 126 0.97 -3.49 -7.74
N VAL A 127 0.69 -3.05 -8.97
CA VAL A 127 -0.43 -2.15 -9.25
C VAL A 127 -1.72 -2.90 -8.98
N SER A 128 -2.51 -2.44 -8.00
CA SER A 128 -3.79 -3.04 -7.65
C SER A 128 -4.92 -2.52 -8.53
N ASP A 129 -4.88 -1.25 -8.88
CA ASP A 129 -5.88 -0.59 -9.73
C ASP A 129 -5.25 0.66 -10.39
N ILE A 130 -5.78 1.05 -11.54
CA ILE A 130 -5.28 2.19 -12.33
C ILE A 130 -6.41 2.79 -13.18
N TRP A 131 -6.61 4.09 -13.05
CA TRP A 131 -7.68 4.79 -13.78
C TRP A 131 -7.32 6.25 -14.06
N VAL A 132 -8.00 6.85 -15.03
CA VAL A 132 -7.88 8.28 -15.31
C VAL A 132 -9.11 9.01 -14.80
N TYR A 133 -8.92 10.06 -14.03
CA TYR A 133 -9.98 10.93 -13.53
C TYR A 133 -9.47 12.37 -13.45
N GLU A 134 -10.27 13.34 -13.91
CA GLU A 134 -9.93 14.78 -13.88
C GLU A 134 -8.51 15.10 -14.40
N GLU A 135 -8.12 14.56 -15.56
CA GLU A 135 -6.78 14.76 -16.17
C GLU A 135 -5.61 14.30 -15.27
N ARG A 136 -5.89 13.32 -14.41
CA ARG A 136 -4.90 12.67 -13.56
C ARG A 136 -5.00 11.17 -13.71
N LEU A 137 -3.86 10.51 -13.77
CA LEU A 137 -3.78 9.06 -13.66
C LEU A 137 -3.60 8.72 -12.20
N HIS A 138 -4.57 7.99 -11.69
CA HIS A 138 -4.55 7.39 -10.38
C HIS A 138 -3.95 5.99 -10.52
N VAL A 139 -2.97 5.69 -9.68
CA VAL A 139 -2.30 4.39 -9.65
C VAL A 139 -2.29 3.93 -8.20
N ASP A 140 -3.00 2.85 -7.91
CA ASP A 140 -2.96 2.21 -6.61
C ASP A 140 -1.89 1.12 -6.63
N VAL A 141 -0.94 1.19 -5.69
CA VAL A 141 0.14 0.22 -5.56
C VAL A 141 0.04 -0.49 -4.21
N ALA A 142 -0.03 -1.81 -4.26
CA ALA A 142 -0.04 -2.69 -3.10
C ALA A 142 1.36 -3.25 -2.81
N TYR A 143 1.79 -3.14 -1.55
CA TYR A 143 3.01 -3.75 -1.05
C TYR A 143 2.72 -5.09 -0.34
N LEU A 144 3.12 -6.19 -0.97
CA LEU A 144 2.80 -7.56 -0.55
C LEU A 144 3.69 -8.09 0.57
N MET A 145 3.85 -7.31 1.64
CA MET A 145 4.62 -7.69 2.84
C MET A 145 3.85 -8.53 3.85
N ASN A 146 2.52 -8.53 3.76
CA ASN A 146 1.67 -9.21 4.72
C ASN A 146 0.48 -9.90 4.06
N GLU A 147 -0.12 -10.83 4.78
CA GLU A 147 -1.26 -11.61 4.30
C GLU A 147 -2.49 -10.72 4.06
N SER A 148 -2.71 -9.69 4.88
CA SER A 148 -3.85 -8.77 4.74
C SER A 148 -3.86 -8.06 3.38
N THR A 149 -2.69 -7.66 2.87
CA THR A 149 -2.59 -6.99 1.56
C THR A 149 -2.76 -7.99 0.42
N VAL A 150 -2.32 -9.23 0.60
CA VAL A 150 -2.54 -10.31 -0.37
C VAL A 150 -4.02 -10.69 -0.46
N GLU A 151 -4.72 -10.76 0.67
CA GLU A 151 -6.17 -11.00 0.71
C GLU A 151 -6.95 -9.86 0.06
N TYR A 152 -6.59 -8.61 0.38
CA TYR A 152 -7.11 -7.42 -0.28
C TYR A 152 -7.02 -7.53 -1.81
N LEU A 153 -5.84 -7.84 -2.36
CA LEU A 153 -5.68 -8.00 -3.81
C LEU A 153 -6.55 -9.12 -4.39
N LYS A 154 -6.71 -10.23 -3.67
CA LYS A 154 -7.58 -11.34 -4.11
C LYS A 154 -9.04 -10.93 -4.16
N ASP A 155 -9.49 -10.15 -3.18
CA ASP A 155 -10.87 -9.69 -3.11
C ASP A 155 -11.16 -8.61 -4.15
N LEU A 156 -10.22 -7.71 -4.41
CA LEU A 156 -10.33 -6.70 -5.48
C LEU A 156 -10.50 -7.36 -6.86
N LYS A 157 -9.68 -8.36 -7.17
CA LYS A 157 -9.80 -9.15 -8.43
C LYS A 157 -11.14 -9.87 -8.58
N LYS A 158 -11.74 -10.34 -7.48
CA LYS A 158 -13.08 -10.95 -7.51
C LYS A 158 -14.15 -9.91 -7.86
N ILE A 159 -14.01 -8.68 -7.35
CA ILE A 159 -14.97 -7.60 -7.62
C ILE A 159 -14.90 -7.21 -9.10
N ASP A 160 -13.71 -6.98 -9.63
CA ASP A 160 -13.53 -6.64 -11.05
C ASP A 160 -14.11 -7.72 -11.97
N SER A 161 -13.79 -8.98 -11.72
CA SER A 161 -14.32 -10.11 -12.51
C SER A 161 -15.84 -10.31 -12.36
N SER A 162 -16.44 -9.88 -11.24
CA SER A 162 -17.89 -9.96 -11.00
C SER A 162 -18.67 -8.80 -11.63
N SER A 163 -18.01 -7.68 -11.92
CA SER A 163 -18.61 -6.49 -12.56
C SER A 163 -18.78 -6.62 -14.08
N VAL A 164 -18.27 -7.71 -14.67
CA VAL A 164 -18.31 -8.01 -16.12
C VAL A 164 -19.38 -9.06 -16.48
N GLN A 165 -20.33 -9.37 -15.58
CA GLN A 165 -21.48 -10.25 -15.85
C GLN A 165 -22.79 -9.52 -16.10
#